data_AF-A0A2R7M9L8-F1
#
_entry.id   AF-A0A2R7M9L8-F1
#
_cell.length_a   1.000
_cell.length_b   1.000
_cell.length_c   1.000
_cell.angle_alpha   90.00
_cell.angle_beta   90.00
_cell.angle_gamma   90.00
#
_symmetry.space_group_name_H-M   'P 1'
#
loop_
_entity.id
_entity.type
_entity.pdbx_description
1 polymer ?
#
loop_
_entity_poly.entity_id
_entity_poly.type
_entity_poly.pdbx_seq_one_letter_code
_entity_poly.pdbx_strand_id
1 'polypeptide(L)'
;MCGSRLGVRWPSGWLCAVCEWRHGEPIDDELPPPRIDVVYYLRFEDRIKIGTTARPRQRLAAIWHDELLAFEPGDRLLERRRHEAFAAERFGRTEWFRRSPALDAHIASVAALHDDPWSAYALWTSEAIARRG
;
A
#
# COMPACT_ATOMS: atom_id res chain seq x y z
N MET A 1 5.79 13.42 -3.00
CA MET A 1 6.64 13.60 -1.80
C MET A 1 5.89 13.07 -0.59
N CYS A 2 6.61 12.48 0.37
CA CYS A 2 6.02 11.81 1.53
C CYS A 2 5.41 12.76 2.59
N GLY A 3 5.56 14.07 2.44
CA GLY A 3 4.97 15.08 3.34
C GLY A 3 5.69 15.26 4.69
N SER A 4 6.77 14.52 4.94
CA SER A 4 7.54 14.64 6.19
C SER A 4 8.14 16.04 6.36
N ARG A 5 8.13 16.53 7.61
CA ARG A 5 8.72 17.81 8.02
C ARG A 5 10.13 17.65 8.62
N LEU A 6 10.65 16.43 8.65
CA LEU A 6 11.94 16.07 9.23
C LEU A 6 12.96 15.76 8.14
N GLY A 7 14.20 16.19 8.33
CA GLY A 7 15.30 15.91 7.41
C GLY A 7 16.68 15.98 8.06
N VAL A 8 17.63 15.27 7.46
CA VAL A 8 19.03 15.19 7.89
C VAL A 8 19.90 16.07 7.00
N ARG A 9 20.72 16.91 7.63
CA ARG A 9 21.66 17.80 6.91
C ARG A 9 22.97 17.05 6.65
N TRP A 10 23.30 16.88 5.38
CA TRP A 10 24.59 16.37 4.89
C TRP A 10 25.40 17.50 4.23
N PRO A 11 26.73 17.37 4.06
CA PRO A 11 27.51 18.35 3.31
C PRO A 11 26.97 18.58 1.88
N SER A 12 26.49 17.52 1.23
CA SER A 12 25.94 17.55 -0.13
C SER A 12 24.51 18.08 -0.22
N GLY A 13 23.79 18.30 0.89
CA GLY A 13 22.40 18.78 0.84
C GLY A 13 21.57 18.42 2.07
N TRP A 14 20.24 18.55 1.94
CA TRP A 14 19.29 18.16 2.98
C TRP A 14 18.43 17.02 2.45
N LEU A 15 18.40 15.89 3.16
CA LEU A 15 17.65 14.69 2.79
C LEU A 15 16.44 14.53 3.71
N CYS A 16 15.30 14.14 3.16
CA CYS A 16 14.14 13.75 3.97
C CYS A 16 14.52 12.57 4.88
N ALA A 17 14.22 12.65 6.18
CA ALA A 17 14.54 11.60 7.14
C ALA A 17 13.63 10.35 7.02
N VAL A 18 12.66 10.39 6.10
CA VAL A 18 11.63 9.36 5.94
C VAL A 18 11.74 8.67 4.58
N CYS A 19 11.79 9.43 3.49
CA CYS A 19 11.84 8.86 2.14
C CYS A 19 13.17 9.12 1.41
N GLU A 20 14.17 9.68 2.09
CA GLU A 20 15.53 9.94 1.58
C GLU A 20 15.64 10.91 0.39
N TRP A 21 14.54 11.49 -0.08
CA TRP A 21 14.54 12.49 -1.15
C TRP A 21 15.40 13.72 -0.79
N ARG A 22 16.23 14.18 -1.73
CA ARG A 22 16.99 15.43 -1.56
C ARG A 22 16.12 16.64 -1.82
N HIS A 23 16.02 17.49 -0.81
CA HIS A 23 15.25 18.72 -0.92
C HIS A 23 15.82 19.63 -2.01
N GLY A 24 14.96 20.00 -2.97
CA GLY A 24 15.32 20.86 -4.10
C GLY A 24 15.77 20.11 -5.36
N GLU A 25 15.98 18.78 -5.30
CA GLU A 25 16.09 18.01 -6.54
C GLU A 25 14.73 18.02 -7.27
N PRO A 26 14.71 18.26 -8.59
CA PRO A 26 13.50 18.13 -9.38
C PRO A 26 13.12 16.66 -9.49
N ILE A 27 11.82 16.38 -9.56
CA ILE A 27 11.33 15.08 -10.02
C ILE A 27 11.51 15.06 -11.53
N ASP A 28 12.31 14.13 -12.04
CA ASP A 28 12.35 13.84 -13.47
C ASP A 28 10.99 13.24 -13.88
N ASP A 29 10.17 14.06 -14.53
CA ASP A 29 8.82 13.73 -14.96
C ASP A 29 8.78 13.04 -16.34
N GLU A 30 9.94 12.91 -17.02
CA GLU A 30 10.06 12.13 -18.25
C GLU A 30 10.05 10.63 -17.95
N LEU A 31 10.47 10.22 -16.75
CA LEU A 31 10.43 8.83 -16.31
C LEU A 31 9.01 8.42 -15.87
N PRO A 32 8.54 7.22 -16.25
CA PRO A 32 7.27 6.73 -15.76
C PRO A 32 7.31 6.56 -14.24
N PRO A 33 6.19 6.81 -13.52
CA PRO A 33 6.12 6.64 -12.07
C PRO A 33 6.61 5.24 -11.64
N PRO A 34 7.26 5.10 -10.47
CA PRO A 34 7.65 3.80 -9.99
C PRO A 34 6.45 2.87 -9.82
N ARG A 35 6.65 1.62 -10.23
CA ARG A 35 5.67 0.57 -10.01
C ARG A 35 5.72 0.15 -8.55
N ILE A 36 4.60 0.34 -7.85
CA ILE A 36 4.41 -0.10 -6.46
C ILE A 36 3.22 -1.06 -6.45
N ASP A 37 3.49 -2.36 -6.33
CA ASP A 37 2.45 -3.39 -6.18
C ASP A 37 2.00 -3.47 -4.71
N VAL A 38 0.69 -3.48 -4.49
CA VAL A 38 0.08 -3.65 -3.17
C VAL A 38 -0.98 -4.74 -3.20
N VAL A 39 -1.11 -5.46 -2.09
CA VAL A 39 -2.30 -6.20 -1.72
C VAL A 39 -3.21 -5.28 -0.91
N TYR A 40 -4.47 -5.17 -1.31
CA TYR A 40 -5.47 -4.34 -0.66
C TYR A 40 -6.52 -5.17 0.06
N TYR A 41 -7.03 -4.62 1.15
CA TYR A 41 -8.13 -5.14 1.94
C TYR A 41 -9.29 -4.15 1.87
N LEU A 42 -10.39 -4.53 1.23
CA LEU A 42 -11.61 -3.69 1.17
C LEU A 42 -12.73 -4.35 1.95
N ARG A 43 -13.49 -3.55 2.68
CA ARG A 43 -14.76 -3.98 3.27
C ARG A 43 -15.91 -3.66 2.33
N PHE A 44 -16.82 -4.61 2.19
CA PHE A 44 -18.14 -4.38 1.64
C PHE A 44 -19.14 -5.22 2.42
N GLU A 45 -20.05 -4.55 3.13
CA GLU A 45 -20.98 -5.17 4.07
C GLU A 45 -20.22 -6.02 5.11
N ASP A 46 -20.56 -7.30 5.23
CA ASP A 46 -19.97 -8.30 6.13
C ASP A 46 -18.81 -9.10 5.51
N ARG A 47 -18.30 -8.65 4.36
CA ARG A 47 -17.29 -9.34 3.57
C ARG A 47 -16.06 -8.49 3.36
N ILE A 48 -14.92 -9.18 3.25
CA ILE A 48 -13.62 -8.57 2.92
C ILE A 48 -13.20 -9.04 1.53
N LYS A 49 -12.76 -8.10 0.70
CA LYS A 49 -12.07 -8.39 -0.55
C LYS A 49 -10.56 -8.30 -0.33
N ILE A 50 -9.84 -9.35 -0.73
CA ILE A 50 -8.37 -9.35 -0.77
C ILE A 50 -7.96 -9.46 -2.24
N GLY A 51 -7.29 -8.43 -2.77
CA GLY A 51 -6.80 -8.41 -4.15
C GLY A 51 -5.49 -7.66 -4.29
N THR A 52 -4.86 -7.70 -5.46
CA THR A 52 -3.62 -6.95 -5.74
C THR A 52 -3.78 -5.92 -6.86
N THR A 53 -2.94 -4.89 -6.85
CA THR A 53 -2.83 -3.92 -7.95
C THR A 53 -1.54 -3.12 -7.89
N ALA A 54 -1.03 -2.72 -9.06
CA ALA A 54 0.02 -1.70 -9.20
C ALA A 54 -0.54 -0.27 -9.36
N ARG A 55 -1.88 -0.12 -9.49
CA ARG A 55 -2.55 1.17 -9.73
C ARG A 55 -3.73 1.35 -8.77
N PRO A 56 -3.49 1.56 -7.46
CA PRO A 56 -4.53 1.52 -6.44
C PRO A 56 -5.64 2.53 -6.69
N ARG A 57 -5.31 3.78 -7.07
CA ARG A 57 -6.32 4.82 -7.35
C ARG A 57 -7.28 4.41 -8.46
N GLN A 58 -6.75 3.93 -9.59
CA GLN A 58 -7.56 3.48 -10.72
C GLN A 58 -8.40 2.25 -10.36
N ARG A 59 -7.80 1.28 -9.66
CA ARG A 59 -8.47 0.02 -9.30
C ARG A 59 -9.60 0.25 -8.30
N LEU A 60 -9.36 1.03 -7.24
CA LEU A 60 -10.33 1.26 -6.18
C LEU A 60 -11.50 2.16 -6.63
N ALA A 61 -11.27 3.10 -7.55
CA ALA A 61 -12.35 3.86 -8.17
C ALA A 61 -13.31 2.99 -8.99
N ALA A 62 -12.85 1.85 -9.49
CA ALA A 62 -13.65 0.92 -10.30
C ALA A 62 -14.30 -0.22 -9.48
N ILE A 63 -14.08 -0.26 -8.17
CA ILE A 63 -14.64 -1.28 -7.28
C ILE A 63 -15.58 -0.60 -6.30
N TRP A 64 -16.82 -1.07 -6.25
CA TRP A 64 -17.73 -0.66 -5.18
C TRP A 64 -17.28 -1.28 -3.84
N HIS A 65 -17.11 -0.44 -2.83
CA HIS A 65 -16.68 -0.84 -1.48
C HIS A 65 -17.13 0.23 -0.47
N ASP A 66 -17.23 -0.17 0.80
CA ASP A 66 -17.56 0.77 1.88
C ASP A 66 -16.30 1.44 2.43
N GLU A 67 -15.21 0.68 2.50
CA GLU A 67 -14.01 1.10 3.24
C GLU A 67 -12.75 0.40 2.71
N LEU A 68 -11.67 1.17 2.57
CA LEU A 68 -10.32 0.65 2.38
C LEU A 68 -9.67 0.47 3.75
N LEU A 69 -9.42 -0.78 4.13
CA LEU A 69 -8.92 -1.12 5.46
C LEU A 69 -7.40 -1.06 5.55
N ALA A 70 -6.69 -1.57 4.53
CA ALA A 70 -5.23 -1.63 4.54
C ALA A 70 -4.63 -1.81 3.15
N PHE A 71 -3.37 -1.38 3.01
CA PHE A 71 -2.45 -1.86 1.97
C PHE A 71 -1.31 -2.64 2.61
N GLU A 72 -0.95 -3.76 2.00
CA GLU A 72 0.25 -4.53 2.29
C GLU A 72 1.16 -4.50 1.04
N PRO A 73 2.44 -4.12 1.15
CA PRO A 73 3.33 -4.06 -0.01
C PRO A 73 3.57 -5.48 -0.55
N GLY A 74 3.26 -5.70 -1.82
CA GLY A 74 3.44 -6.99 -2.46
C GLY A 74 2.54 -7.25 -3.65
N ASP A 75 2.89 -8.30 -4.39
CA ASP A 75 2.31 -8.63 -5.69
C ASP A 75 1.33 -9.82 -5.64
N ARG A 76 1.09 -10.44 -6.80
CA ARG A 76 0.24 -11.62 -6.97
C ARG A 76 0.67 -12.82 -6.10
N LEU A 77 1.96 -12.93 -5.76
CA LEU A 77 2.45 -14.00 -4.88
C LEU A 77 1.94 -13.78 -3.45
N LEU A 78 2.04 -12.55 -2.95
CA LEU A 78 1.54 -12.21 -1.62
C LEU A 78 0.02 -12.37 -1.54
N GLU A 79 -0.70 -11.89 -2.56
CA GLU A 79 -2.15 -12.06 -2.63
C GLU A 79 -2.54 -13.54 -2.54
N ARG A 80 -1.87 -14.41 -3.30
CA ARG A 80 -2.12 -15.85 -3.25
C ARG A 80 -1.85 -16.42 -1.86
N ARG A 81 -0.75 -16.02 -1.21
CA ARG A 81 -0.47 -16.44 0.18
C ARG A 81 -1.56 -16.01 1.15
N ARG A 82 -2.11 -14.81 1.00
CA ARG A 82 -3.24 -14.34 1.82
C ARG A 82 -4.51 -15.13 1.53
N HIS A 83 -4.77 -15.44 0.26
CA HIS A 83 -5.88 -16.31 -0.12
C HIS A 83 -5.76 -17.73 0.44
N GLU A 84 -4.55 -18.28 0.50
CA GLU A 84 -4.26 -19.58 1.10
C GLU A 84 -4.38 -19.54 2.63
N ALA A 85 -3.86 -18.48 3.27
CA ALA A 85 -3.91 -18.30 4.72
C ALA A 85 -5.35 -18.19 5.26
N PHE A 86 -6.24 -17.53 4.50
CA PHE A 86 -7.66 -17.34 4.88
C PHE A 86 -8.60 -18.19 4.02
N ALA A 87 -8.16 -19.37 3.58
CA ALA A 87 -8.95 -20.24 2.71
C ALA A 87 -10.26 -20.72 3.38
N ALA A 88 -10.29 -20.83 4.72
CA ALA A 88 -11.49 -21.21 5.48
C ALA A 88 -12.58 -20.11 5.48
N GLU A 89 -12.17 -18.85 5.36
CA GLU A 89 -13.04 -17.69 5.23
C GLU A 89 -13.48 -17.42 3.78
N ARG A 90 -12.74 -17.96 2.81
CA ARG A 90 -12.90 -17.64 1.39
C ARG A 90 -14.21 -18.18 0.81
N PHE A 91 -14.92 -17.34 0.06
CA PHE A 91 -16.08 -17.79 -0.73
C PHE A 91 -15.59 -18.50 -2.00
N GLY A 92 -15.43 -19.83 -1.91
CA GLY A 92 -14.98 -20.67 -3.01
C GLY A 92 -13.65 -20.20 -3.59
N ARG A 93 -13.63 -19.90 -4.90
CA ARG A 93 -12.44 -19.42 -5.63
C ARG A 93 -12.42 -17.90 -5.84
N THR A 94 -13.33 -17.16 -5.21
CA THR A 94 -13.46 -15.71 -5.41
C THR A 94 -12.39 -14.92 -4.65
N GLU A 95 -12.35 -13.60 -4.81
CA GLU A 95 -11.50 -12.71 -4.01
C GLU A 95 -12.19 -12.22 -2.72
N TRP A 96 -13.35 -12.80 -2.38
CA TRP A 96 -14.16 -12.41 -1.23
C TRP A 96 -14.03 -13.42 -0.09
N PHE A 97 -14.02 -12.89 1.13
CA PHE A 97 -13.82 -13.61 2.38
C PHE A 97 -14.89 -13.18 3.38
N ARG A 98 -15.42 -14.15 4.12
CA ARG A 98 -16.25 -13.87 5.30
C ARG A 98 -15.38 -13.18 6.34
N ARG A 99 -15.92 -12.18 7.02
CA ARG A 99 -15.22 -11.62 8.19
C ARG A 99 -15.03 -12.68 9.27
N SER A 100 -13.86 -12.67 9.89
CA SER A 100 -13.50 -13.54 11.01
C SER A 100 -12.55 -12.80 11.95
N PRO A 101 -12.48 -13.17 13.24
CA PRO A 101 -11.53 -12.57 14.17
C PRO A 101 -10.07 -12.70 13.71
N ALA A 102 -9.72 -13.80 13.04
CA ALA A 102 -8.37 -14.02 12.52
C ALA A 102 -8.05 -13.05 11.36
N LEU A 103 -8.98 -12.85 10.44
CA LEU A 103 -8.81 -11.92 9.33
C LEU A 103 -8.78 -10.47 9.81
N ASP A 104 -9.67 -10.10 10.74
CA ASP A 104 -9.69 -8.76 11.33
C ASP A 104 -8.39 -8.45 12.09
N ALA A 105 -7.85 -9.41 12.85
CA ALA A 105 -6.57 -9.25 13.56
C ALA A 105 -5.39 -9.09 12.59
N HIS A 106 -5.36 -9.83 11.49
CA HIS A 106 -4.35 -9.66 10.44
C HIS A 106 -4.43 -8.29 9.78
N ILE A 107 -5.63 -7.84 9.42
CA ILE A 107 -5.82 -6.53 8.79
C ILE A 107 -5.39 -5.42 9.76
N ALA A 108 -5.74 -5.54 11.03
CA ALA A 108 -5.33 -4.59 12.06
C ALA A 108 -3.81 -4.54 12.23
N SER A 109 -3.10 -5.67 12.15
CA SER A 109 -1.63 -5.69 12.26
C SER A 109 -0.95 -5.05 11.05
N VAL A 110 -1.50 -5.23 9.85
CA VAL A 110 -1.04 -4.53 8.63
C VAL A 110 -1.32 -3.03 8.74
N ALA A 111 -2.52 -2.65 9.16
CA ALA A 111 -2.92 -1.25 9.28
C ALA A 111 -2.10 -0.50 10.36
N ALA A 112 -1.72 -1.16 11.45
CA ALA A 112 -0.96 -0.55 12.53
C ALA A 112 0.44 -0.01 12.13
N LEU A 113 0.93 -0.37 10.95
CA LEU A 113 2.23 0.10 10.45
C LEU A 113 2.21 1.56 9.95
N HIS A 114 1.03 2.10 9.64
CA HIS A 114 0.87 3.41 9.03
C HIS A 114 -0.43 4.09 9.48
N ASP A 115 -0.45 5.42 9.54
CA ASP A 115 -1.66 6.17 9.96
C ASP A 115 -2.87 5.90 9.06
N ASP A 116 -2.65 5.81 7.75
CA ASP A 116 -3.64 5.41 6.76
C ASP A 116 -3.00 4.73 5.53
N PRO A 117 -3.77 3.94 4.75
CA PRO A 117 -3.23 3.21 3.60
C PRO A 117 -2.62 4.11 2.52
N TRP A 118 -3.16 5.30 2.28
CA TRP A 118 -2.65 6.21 1.25
C TRP A 118 -1.34 6.87 1.67
N SER A 119 -1.17 7.17 2.96
CA SER A 119 0.11 7.63 3.50
C SER A 119 1.21 6.57 3.34
N ALA A 120 0.91 5.29 3.56
CA ALA A 120 1.84 4.19 3.28
C ALA A 120 2.24 4.13 1.80
N TYR A 121 1.27 4.19 0.90
CA TYR A 121 1.52 4.17 -0.54
C TYR A 121 2.35 5.39 -1.02
N ALA A 122 2.06 6.58 -0.47
CA ALA A 122 2.81 7.79 -0.77
C ALA A 122 4.26 7.72 -0.28
N LEU A 123 4.49 7.09 0.88
CA LEU A 123 5.83 6.80 1.39
C LEU A 123 6.60 5.89 0.44
N TRP A 124 6.09 4.70 0.14
CA TRP A 124 6.78 3.74 -0.74
C TRP A 124 7.03 4.31 -2.13
N THR A 125 6.09 5.11 -2.65
CA THR A 125 6.27 5.82 -3.92
C THR A 125 7.44 6.80 -3.81
N SER A 126 7.50 7.59 -2.73
CA SER A 126 8.57 8.58 -2.54
C SER A 126 9.94 7.93 -2.35
N GLU A 127 10.03 6.82 -1.60
CA GLU A 127 11.25 6.01 -1.47
C GLU A 127 11.72 5.46 -2.82
N ALA A 128 10.79 4.97 -3.64
CA ALA A 128 11.12 4.43 -4.96
C ALA A 128 11.58 5.51 -5.96
N ILE A 129 11.07 6.74 -5.86
CA ILE A 129 11.58 7.88 -6.64
C ILE A 129 12.98 8.25 -6.13
N ALA A 130 13.18 8.34 -4.81
CA ALA A 130 14.48 8.70 -4.22
C ALA A 130 15.61 7.73 -4.62
N ARG A 131 15.31 6.44 -4.81
CA ARG A 131 16.30 5.44 -5.29
C ARG A 131 16.72 5.58 -6.75
N ARG A 132 16.04 6.42 -7.54
CA ARG A 132 16.34 6.63 -8.97
C ARG A 132 17.26 7.83 -9.22
N GLY A 133 17.34 8.77 -8.27
CA GLY A 133 18.29 9.89 -8.26
C GLY A 133 19.51 9.57 -7.41
#